data_AF-A0A3B9TA66-F1
#
_entry.id   AF-A0A3B9TA66-F1
#
_cell.length_a   1.000
_cell.length_b   1.000
_cell.length_c   1.000
_cell.angle_alpha   90.00
_cell.angle_beta   90.00
_cell.angle_gamma   90.00
#
_symmetry.space_group_name_H-M   'P 1'
#
loop_
_entity.id
_entity.type
_entity.pdbx_description
1 polymer ?
#
loop_
_entity_poly.entity_id
_entity_poly.type
_entity_poly.pdbx_seq_one_letter_code
_entity_poly.pdbx_strand_id
1 'polypeptide(L)'
;MKKIVLGLFLFLSIGIYAQELNKVIIDPDLNREILIGWVNREGISSKDYLVNEQLKYEAYEANPEALKFITKAFSKEKSLRILVVFATWCGDSKMHVPEFFKVADLANIKKVKYLAVSRKKTAQDIDMSKMDIQRVPTFIVYKGKTELGRIIESPNENIENDLVRILQNI
;
A
#
# COMPACT_ATOMS: atom_id res chain seq x y z
N MET A 1 -64.18 5.41 -8.97
CA MET A 1 -63.13 6.43 -9.18
C MET A 1 -61.80 5.86 -8.69
N LYS A 2 -61.01 5.28 -9.60
CA LYS A 2 -59.71 4.67 -9.26
C LYS A 2 -58.66 5.78 -9.22
N LYS A 3 -58.21 6.18 -8.03
CA LYS A 3 -57.08 7.10 -7.87
C LYS A 3 -55.79 6.30 -8.10
N ILE A 4 -55.23 6.42 -9.30
CA ILE A 4 -53.88 5.92 -9.60
C ILE A 4 -52.93 6.94 -8.97
N VAL A 5 -52.33 6.58 -7.82
CA VAL A 5 -51.24 7.34 -7.23
C VAL A 5 -49.98 6.94 -7.99
N LEU A 6 -49.58 7.76 -8.95
CA LEU A 6 -48.32 7.64 -9.67
C LEU A 6 -47.20 8.04 -8.70
N GLY A 7 -46.58 7.06 -8.04
CA GLY A 7 -45.45 7.28 -7.15
C GLY A 7 -44.22 7.73 -7.95
N LEU A 8 -43.84 8.99 -7.80
CA LEU A 8 -42.61 9.56 -8.34
C LEU A 8 -41.42 8.93 -7.60
N PHE A 9 -40.77 7.93 -8.20
CA PHE A 9 -39.50 7.39 -7.71
C PHE A 9 -38.41 8.45 -7.90
N LEU A 10 -38.11 9.19 -6.82
CA LEU A 10 -36.95 10.06 -6.77
C LEU A 10 -35.70 9.16 -6.71
N PHE A 11 -35.07 8.92 -7.86
CA PHE A 11 -33.73 8.33 -7.92
C PHE A 11 -32.75 9.35 -7.31
N LEU A 12 -32.47 9.20 -6.01
CA LEU A 12 -31.39 9.91 -5.36
C LEU A 12 -30.08 9.31 -5.90
N SER A 13 -29.51 9.91 -6.94
CA SER A 13 -28.17 9.59 -7.42
C SER A 13 -27.16 10.00 -6.36
N ILE A 14 -26.89 9.10 -5.42
CA ILE A 14 -25.74 9.22 -4.53
C ILE A 14 -24.51 9.17 -5.45
N GLY A 15 -23.92 10.33 -5.72
CA GLY A 15 -22.67 10.44 -6.46
C GLY A 15 -21.60 9.68 -5.70
N ILE A 16 -21.25 8.49 -6.18
CA ILE A 16 -20.07 7.76 -5.73
C ILE A 16 -18.89 8.57 -6.28
N TYR A 17 -18.30 9.43 -5.46
CA TYR A 17 -16.99 10.02 -5.75
C TYR A 17 -15.98 8.87 -5.73
N ALA A 18 -15.70 8.31 -6.90
CA ALA A 18 -14.61 7.36 -7.05
C ALA A 18 -13.30 8.11 -6.76
N GLN A 19 -12.52 7.60 -5.79
CA GLN A 19 -11.19 8.12 -5.55
C GLN A 19 -10.34 7.87 -6.80
N GLU A 20 -9.70 8.92 -7.29
CA GLU A 20 -8.80 8.85 -8.45
C GLU A 20 -7.55 8.05 -8.06
N LEU A 21 -7.31 6.94 -8.76
CA LEU A 21 -6.14 6.08 -8.56
C LEU A 21 -4.94 6.62 -9.35
N ASN A 22 -3.72 6.42 -8.84
CA ASN A 22 -2.47 6.74 -9.55
C ASN A 22 -2.29 8.22 -9.89
N LYS A 23 -2.83 9.10 -9.05
CA LYS A 23 -2.73 10.53 -9.25
C LYS A 23 -1.27 11.00 -9.16
N VAL A 24 -0.93 11.91 -10.07
CA VAL A 24 0.37 12.56 -10.15
C VAL A 24 0.20 14.05 -9.89
N ILE A 25 1.10 14.62 -9.08
CA ILE A 25 1.21 16.08 -8.89
C ILE A 25 2.66 16.51 -9.10
N ILE A 26 2.87 17.79 -9.38
CA ILE A 26 4.21 18.39 -9.31
C ILE A 26 4.47 18.76 -7.86
N ASP A 27 5.48 18.14 -7.25
CA ASP A 27 5.94 18.52 -5.91
C ASP A 27 6.59 19.92 -6.00
N PRO A 28 6.10 20.91 -5.25
CA PRO A 28 6.55 22.30 -5.37
C PRO A 28 7.99 22.50 -4.89
N ASP A 29 8.50 21.63 -4.01
CA ASP A 29 9.86 21.76 -3.47
C ASP A 29 10.89 21.06 -4.39
N LEU A 30 10.51 19.95 -5.01
CA LEU A 30 11.38 19.15 -5.88
C LEU A 30 11.27 19.55 -7.36
N ASN A 31 10.24 20.32 -7.72
CA ASN A 31 9.90 20.67 -9.09
C ASN A 31 9.86 19.46 -10.03
N ARG A 32 9.24 18.37 -9.58
CA ARG A 32 9.06 17.14 -10.35
C ARG A 32 7.77 16.43 -10.01
N GLU A 33 7.36 15.52 -10.88
CA GLU A 33 6.21 14.66 -10.66
C GLU A 33 6.42 13.67 -9.49
N ILE A 34 5.40 13.54 -8.65
CA ILE A 34 5.29 12.51 -7.61
C ILE A 34 3.91 11.89 -7.62
N LEU A 35 3.82 10.63 -7.20
CA LEU A 35 2.53 9.98 -6.93
C LEU A 35 1.96 10.50 -5.60
N ILE A 36 0.63 10.65 -5.54
CA ILE A 36 -0.07 11.03 -4.32
C ILE A 36 -1.42 10.31 -4.21
N GLY A 37 -1.79 9.91 -2.99
CA GLY A 37 -3.04 9.18 -2.74
C GLY A 37 -2.93 7.68 -3.01
N TRP A 38 -4.08 7.04 -3.22
CA TRP A 38 -4.12 5.60 -3.51
C TRP A 38 -3.50 5.31 -4.87
N VAL A 39 -2.67 4.27 -4.91
CA VAL A 39 -2.01 3.82 -6.13
C VAL A 39 -2.01 2.29 -6.23
N ASN A 40 -1.81 1.77 -7.43
CA ASN A 40 -1.58 0.35 -7.69
C ASN A 40 -0.18 0.11 -8.28
N ARG A 41 0.19 -1.16 -8.44
CA ARG A 41 1.51 -1.54 -9.00
C ARG A 41 1.73 -0.95 -10.39
N GLU A 42 0.72 -0.96 -11.26
CA GLU A 42 0.81 -0.37 -12.60
C GLU A 42 1.15 1.12 -12.57
N GLY A 43 0.53 1.89 -11.67
CA GLY A 43 0.83 3.31 -11.50
C GLY A 43 2.22 3.56 -10.95
N ILE A 44 2.66 2.74 -9.99
CA ILE A 44 4.02 2.81 -9.43
C ILE A 44 5.07 2.54 -10.51
N SER A 45 4.88 1.50 -11.32
CA SER A 45 5.81 1.08 -12.37
C SER A 45 5.62 1.83 -13.70
N SER A 46 4.65 2.75 -13.80
CA SER A 46 4.34 3.49 -15.03
C SER A 46 5.46 4.43 -15.49
N LYS A 47 6.32 4.84 -14.55
CA LYS A 47 7.54 5.61 -14.76
C LYS A 47 8.60 5.09 -13.79
N ASP A 48 9.83 5.58 -13.91
CA ASP A 48 10.92 5.21 -12.99
C ASP A 48 10.82 5.93 -11.63
N TYR A 49 9.64 5.89 -10.99
CA TYR A 49 9.39 6.53 -9.70
C TYR A 49 10.23 5.91 -8.57
N LEU A 50 10.42 4.58 -8.60
CA LEU A 50 11.19 3.85 -7.59
C LEU A 50 12.67 3.64 -7.94
N VAL A 51 13.15 4.19 -9.06
CA VAL A 51 14.54 4.15 -9.54
C VAL A 51 15.11 2.73 -9.60
N ASN A 52 15.28 2.19 -10.81
CA ASN A 52 15.77 0.83 -11.03
C ASN A 52 14.89 -0.23 -10.34
N GLU A 53 13.57 0.01 -10.27
CA GLU A 53 12.59 -0.87 -9.61
C GLU A 53 12.74 -2.33 -10.05
N GLN A 54 12.69 -2.56 -11.36
CA GLN A 54 12.75 -3.92 -11.93
C GLN A 54 14.06 -4.62 -11.58
N LEU A 55 15.19 -3.92 -11.67
CA LEU A 55 16.51 -4.49 -11.34
C LEU A 55 16.59 -4.87 -9.86
N LYS A 56 16.08 -4.03 -8.96
CA LYS A 56 16.02 -4.34 -7.52
C LYS A 56 15.10 -5.52 -7.22
N TYR A 57 13.93 -5.56 -7.85
CA TYR A 57 12.98 -6.66 -7.73
C TYR A 57 13.59 -8.00 -8.21
N GLU A 58 14.31 -7.99 -9.33
CA GLU A 58 14.95 -9.18 -9.89
C GLU A 58 16.11 -9.66 -9.01
N ALA A 59 16.95 -8.74 -8.53
CA ALA A 59 18.12 -9.03 -7.72
C ALA A 59 17.80 -9.45 -6.27
N TYR A 60 16.60 -9.18 -5.76
CA TYR A 60 16.25 -9.52 -4.38
C TYR A 60 15.99 -11.02 -4.20
N GLU A 61 16.78 -11.65 -3.34
CA GLU A 61 16.69 -13.05 -2.96
C GLU A 61 16.13 -13.18 -1.53
N ALA A 62 14.84 -13.51 -1.43
CA ALA A 62 14.18 -13.64 -0.14
C ALA A 62 14.42 -15.02 0.50
N ASN A 63 14.48 -15.07 1.82
CA ASN A 63 14.63 -16.31 2.59
C ASN A 63 13.46 -17.30 2.33
N PRO A 64 13.73 -18.52 1.78
CA PRO A 64 12.68 -19.47 1.45
C PRO A 64 11.83 -19.97 2.64
N GLU A 65 12.42 -20.08 3.83
CA GLU A 65 11.70 -20.52 5.03
C GLU A 65 10.74 -19.43 5.52
N ALA A 66 11.18 -18.18 5.50
CA ALA A 66 10.33 -17.03 5.80
C ALA A 66 9.16 -16.92 4.81
N LEU A 67 9.43 -17.06 3.51
CA LEU A 67 8.39 -17.08 2.47
C LEU A 67 7.36 -18.18 2.72
N LYS A 68 7.79 -19.40 3.07
CA LYS A 68 6.89 -20.51 3.40
C LYS A 68 6.01 -20.19 4.60
N PHE A 69 6.57 -19.58 5.64
CA PHE A 69 5.81 -19.14 6.82
C PHE A 69 4.76 -18.09 6.45
N ILE A 70 5.17 -17.02 5.76
CA ILE A 70 4.29 -15.91 5.34
C ILE A 70 3.15 -16.44 4.46
N THR A 71 3.47 -17.29 3.46
CA THR A 71 2.48 -17.90 2.56
C THR A 71 1.42 -18.67 3.35
N LYS A 72 1.86 -19.47 4.34
CA LYS A 72 0.97 -20.25 5.20
C LYS A 72 0.09 -19.34 6.06
N ALA A 73 0.65 -18.27 6.63
CA ALA A 73 -0.09 -17.30 7.44
C ALA A 73 -1.21 -16.63 6.63
N PHE A 74 -0.90 -16.05 5.46
CA PHE A 74 -1.89 -15.42 4.58
C PHE A 74 -2.89 -16.41 3.97
N SER A 75 -2.50 -17.67 3.79
CA SER A 75 -3.41 -18.72 3.34
C SER A 75 -4.44 -19.09 4.40
N LYS A 76 -4.03 -19.17 5.67
CA LYS A 76 -4.90 -19.54 6.80
C LYS A 76 -5.77 -18.39 7.28
N GLU A 77 -5.20 -17.21 7.47
CA GLU A 77 -5.91 -16.06 8.01
C GLU A 77 -6.30 -15.09 6.90
N LYS A 78 -7.56 -15.21 6.44
CA LYS A 78 -8.07 -14.39 5.33
C LYS A 78 -8.25 -12.92 5.70
N SER A 79 -8.29 -12.56 6.98
CA SER A 79 -8.40 -11.15 7.40
C SER A 79 -7.06 -10.40 7.38
N LEU A 80 -5.94 -11.09 7.11
CA LEU A 80 -4.64 -10.44 6.93
C LEU A 80 -4.62 -9.54 5.69
N ARG A 81 -4.04 -8.36 5.86
CA ARG A 81 -3.77 -7.40 4.78
C ARG A 81 -2.57 -6.54 5.12
N ILE A 82 -1.91 -6.00 4.10
CA ILE A 82 -0.79 -5.07 4.24
C ILE A 82 -1.19 -3.71 3.65
N LEU A 83 -0.87 -2.63 4.36
CA LEU A 83 -0.88 -1.28 3.82
C LEU A 83 0.57 -0.80 3.71
N VAL A 84 0.98 -0.39 2.52
CA VAL A 84 2.30 0.20 2.28
C VAL A 84 2.11 1.69 2.06
N VAL A 85 2.58 2.49 3.01
CA VAL A 85 2.63 3.95 2.87
C VAL A 85 4.03 4.33 2.43
N PHE A 86 4.19 4.95 1.27
CA PHE A 86 5.50 5.20 0.68
C PHE A 86 5.54 6.54 -0.07
N ALA A 87 6.73 6.93 -0.53
CA ALA A 87 6.92 8.15 -1.28
C ALA A 87 7.88 7.95 -2.46
N THR A 88 7.47 8.35 -3.66
CA THR A 88 8.32 8.27 -4.87
C THR A 88 9.54 9.19 -4.81
N TRP A 89 9.56 10.14 -3.88
CA TRP A 89 10.67 11.05 -3.65
C TRP A 89 11.69 10.56 -2.61
N CYS A 90 11.36 9.52 -1.83
CA CYS A 90 12.18 9.03 -0.71
C CYS A 90 13.15 7.93 -1.15
N GLY A 91 14.40 7.99 -0.67
CA GLY A 91 15.44 6.98 -0.97
C GLY A 91 15.10 5.59 -0.45
N ASP A 92 14.66 5.48 0.81
CA ASP A 92 14.29 4.19 1.42
C ASP A 92 13.08 3.58 0.72
N SER A 93 12.15 4.42 0.24
CA SER A 93 10.98 3.92 -0.51
C SER A 93 11.43 3.34 -1.85
N LYS A 94 12.40 3.98 -2.52
CA LYS A 94 13.02 3.47 -3.74
C LYS A 94 13.79 2.17 -3.50
N MET A 95 14.31 1.94 -2.29
CA MET A 95 15.06 0.74 -1.95
C MET A 95 14.13 -0.42 -1.59
N HIS A 96 13.26 -0.22 -0.60
CA HIS A 96 12.56 -1.32 0.06
C HIS A 96 11.19 -1.65 -0.51
N VAL A 97 10.53 -0.74 -1.25
CA VAL A 97 9.25 -1.07 -1.90
C VAL A 97 9.42 -2.12 -3.02
N PRO A 98 10.44 -2.06 -3.90
CA PRO A 98 10.70 -3.12 -4.87
C PRO A 98 11.09 -4.47 -4.24
N GLU A 99 11.83 -4.46 -3.12
CA GLU A 99 12.14 -5.67 -2.36
C GLU A 99 10.87 -6.30 -1.79
N PHE A 100 10.00 -5.47 -1.21
CA PHE A 100 8.70 -5.92 -0.72
C PHE A 100 7.81 -6.45 -1.85
N PHE A 101 7.85 -5.87 -3.05
CA PHE A 101 7.15 -6.40 -4.22
C PHE A 101 7.54 -7.85 -4.47
N LYS A 102 8.84 -8.16 -4.46
CA LYS A 102 9.37 -9.52 -4.63
C LYS A 102 8.85 -10.46 -3.55
N VAL A 103 8.92 -10.06 -2.29
CA VAL A 103 8.42 -10.87 -1.16
C VAL A 103 6.91 -11.12 -1.28
N ALA A 104 6.12 -10.08 -1.58
CA ALA A 104 4.68 -10.18 -1.71
C ALA A 104 4.27 -11.12 -2.87
N ASP A 105 4.97 -11.03 -4.00
CA ASP A 105 4.70 -11.85 -5.18
C ASP A 105 5.09 -13.32 -4.93
N LEU A 106 6.28 -13.57 -4.37
CA LEU A 106 6.74 -14.93 -4.03
C LEU A 106 5.89 -15.60 -2.93
N ALA A 107 5.42 -14.83 -1.94
CA ALA A 107 4.54 -15.32 -0.88
C ALA A 107 3.04 -15.28 -1.24
N ASN A 108 2.69 -14.88 -2.48
CA ASN A 108 1.32 -14.78 -3.00
C ASN A 108 0.39 -13.92 -2.12
N ILE A 109 0.89 -12.78 -1.63
CA ILE A 109 0.14 -11.84 -0.80
C ILE A 109 -0.74 -10.96 -1.69
N LYS A 110 -2.02 -11.32 -1.79
CA LYS A 110 -2.97 -10.59 -2.66
C LYS A 110 -3.56 -9.32 -2.03
N LYS A 111 -3.63 -9.25 -0.70
CA LYS A 111 -4.31 -8.17 0.03
C LYS A 111 -3.34 -7.07 0.43
N VAL A 112 -2.78 -6.39 -0.57
CA VAL A 112 -1.90 -5.23 -0.36
C VAL A 112 -2.57 -3.97 -0.92
N LYS A 113 -2.48 -2.88 -0.17
CA LYS A 113 -2.83 -1.53 -0.65
C LYS A 113 -1.60 -0.63 -0.58
N TYR A 114 -1.48 0.31 -1.52
CA TYR A 114 -0.38 1.25 -1.60
C TYR A 114 -0.90 2.67 -1.51
N LEU A 115 -0.30 3.47 -0.64
CA LEU A 115 -0.64 4.87 -0.40
C LEU A 115 0.60 5.72 -0.59
N ALA A 116 0.60 6.53 -1.64
CA ALA A 116 1.69 7.47 -1.93
C ALA A 116 1.46 8.80 -1.21
N VAL A 117 2.52 9.37 -0.63
CA VAL A 117 2.44 10.63 0.14
C VAL A 117 3.38 11.72 -0.37
N SER A 118 2.97 12.97 -0.15
CA SER A 118 3.79 14.16 -0.35
C SER A 118 4.97 14.23 0.63
N ARG A 119 5.88 15.21 0.46
CA ARG A 119 6.96 15.51 1.43
C ARG A 119 6.47 15.82 2.83
N LYS A 120 5.26 16.39 2.95
CA LYS A 120 4.59 16.66 4.23
C LYS A 120 3.89 15.41 4.80
N LYS A 121 4.08 14.24 4.18
CA LYS A 121 3.46 12.96 4.53
C LYS A 121 1.93 13.00 4.54
N THR A 122 1.39 13.80 3.64
CA THR A 122 -0.05 13.89 3.39
C THR A 122 -0.40 13.19 2.09
N ALA A 123 -1.59 12.61 2.05
CA ALA A 123 -2.19 12.07 0.84
C ALA A 123 -3.45 12.88 0.51
N GLN A 124 -3.76 13.00 -0.78
CA GLN A 124 -4.93 13.72 -1.22
C GLN A 124 -6.20 12.99 -0.78
N ASP A 125 -7.14 13.75 -0.19
CA ASP A 125 -8.49 13.30 0.19
C ASP A 125 -8.51 12.09 1.15
N ILE A 126 -7.42 11.88 1.90
CA ILE A 126 -7.26 10.78 2.85
C ILE A 126 -6.78 11.34 4.19
N ASP A 127 -7.60 11.15 5.23
CA ASP A 127 -7.17 11.44 6.60
C ASP A 127 -6.23 10.33 7.10
N MET A 128 -4.96 10.69 7.23
CA MET A 128 -3.88 9.81 7.70
C MET A 128 -3.56 10.00 9.18
N SER A 129 -4.23 10.90 9.88
CA SER A 129 -3.91 11.26 11.28
C SER A 129 -3.90 10.06 12.23
N LYS A 130 -4.78 9.09 11.97
CA LYS A 130 -4.90 7.85 12.77
C LYS A 130 -3.90 6.77 12.40
N MET A 131 -3.10 6.94 11.35
CA MET A 131 -2.12 5.95 10.90
C MET A 131 -0.73 6.14 11.54
N ASP A 132 -0.48 7.32 12.11
CA ASP A 132 0.80 7.68 12.75
C ASP A 132 2.03 7.43 11.84
N ILE A 133 2.01 8.01 10.64
CA ILE A 133 3.08 7.86 9.65
C ILE A 133 4.13 8.97 9.84
N GLN A 134 5.17 8.68 10.60
CA GLN A 134 6.28 9.61 10.82
C GLN A 134 7.37 9.51 9.75
N ARG A 135 7.50 8.34 9.12
CA ARG A 135 8.61 7.91 8.27
C ARG A 135 8.09 7.04 7.12
N VAL A 136 8.77 7.04 5.98
CA VAL A 136 8.37 6.29 4.78
C VAL A 136 9.57 5.58 4.16
N PRO A 137 9.41 4.36 3.61
CA PRO A 137 8.17 3.60 3.53
C PRO A 137 7.77 3.05 4.91
N THR A 138 6.48 2.80 5.12
CA THR A 138 5.99 2.06 6.28
C THR A 138 5.10 0.93 5.78
N PHE A 139 5.45 -0.30 6.13
CA PHE A 139 4.70 -1.51 5.79
C PHE A 139 3.90 -1.94 7.02
N ILE A 140 2.58 -1.83 6.99
CA ILE A 140 1.71 -2.08 8.14
C ILE A 140 0.91 -3.35 7.91
N VAL A 141 1.02 -4.32 8.82
CA VAL A 141 0.27 -5.58 8.77
C VAL A 141 -0.95 -5.47 9.67
N TYR A 142 -2.13 -5.80 9.13
CA TYR A 142 -3.38 -5.82 9.87
C TYR A 142 -4.00 -7.21 9.88
N LYS A 143 -4.68 -7.56 10.98
CA LYS A 143 -5.66 -8.65 11.07
C LYS A 143 -7.04 -8.04 11.29
N GLY A 144 -7.84 -7.96 10.23
CA GLY A 144 -9.10 -7.22 10.25
C GLY A 144 -8.91 -5.72 10.51
N LYS A 145 -9.36 -5.25 11.68
CA LYS A 145 -9.23 -3.84 12.12
C LYS A 145 -8.02 -3.59 13.02
N THR A 146 -7.37 -4.64 13.51
CA THR A 146 -6.24 -4.54 14.43
C THR A 146 -4.94 -4.48 13.65
N GLU A 147 -4.08 -3.52 13.97
CA GLU A 147 -2.70 -3.51 13.52
C GLU A 147 -1.88 -4.50 14.35
N LEU A 148 -1.17 -5.41 13.68
CA LEU A 148 -0.30 -6.40 14.33
C LEU A 148 1.12 -5.87 14.51
N GLY A 149 1.55 -4.98 13.63
CA GLY A 149 2.88 -4.40 13.63
C GLY A 149 3.20 -3.73 12.31
N ARG A 150 4.35 -3.06 12.27
CA ARG A 150 4.83 -2.32 11.11
C ARG A 150 6.36 -2.38 10.96
N ILE A 151 6.83 -2.24 9.73
CA ILE A 151 8.23 -2.01 9.37
C ILE A 151 8.34 -0.55 8.96
N ILE A 152 9.26 0.22 9.56
CA ILE A 152 9.39 1.68 9.36
C ILE A 152 10.73 1.99 8.70
N GLU A 153 10.69 2.69 7.57
CA GLU A 153 11.83 3.00 6.69
C GLU A 153 12.55 1.75 6.17
N SER A 154 13.46 1.20 6.97
CA SER A 154 14.29 0.05 6.61
C SER A 154 13.93 -1.16 7.48
N PRO A 155 13.96 -2.39 6.91
CA PRO A 155 13.83 -3.60 7.71
C PRO A 155 14.99 -3.70 8.71
N ASN A 156 14.72 -4.31 9.88
CA ASN A 156 15.77 -4.55 10.87
C ASN A 156 16.76 -5.62 10.42
N GLU A 157 16.30 -6.55 9.57
CA GLU A 157 17.12 -7.61 9.00
C GLU A 157 16.90 -7.66 7.48
N ASN A 158 15.68 -8.03 7.07
CA ASN A 158 15.18 -7.98 5.70
C ASN A 158 13.64 -8.00 5.76
N ILE A 159 12.99 -7.75 4.62
CA ILE A 159 11.53 -7.56 4.59
C ILE A 159 10.78 -8.80 5.10
N GLU A 160 11.15 -9.99 4.62
CA GLU A 160 10.45 -11.22 4.96
C GLU A 160 10.65 -11.65 6.42
N ASN A 161 11.85 -11.49 7.00
CA ASN A 161 12.09 -11.86 8.41
C ASN A 161 11.36 -10.91 9.36
N ASP A 162 11.29 -9.62 9.03
CA ASP A 162 10.48 -8.67 9.79
C ASP A 162 8.98 -8.97 9.68
N LEU A 163 8.49 -9.36 8.48
CA LEU A 163 7.11 -9.83 8.32
C LEU A 163 6.83 -11.09 9.14
N VAL A 164 7.76 -12.06 9.18
CA VAL A 164 7.64 -13.24 10.03
C VAL A 164 7.50 -12.84 11.49
N ARG A 165 8.34 -11.92 11.98
CA ARG A 165 8.29 -11.43 13.37
C ARG A 165 6.94 -10.81 13.72
N ILE A 166 6.34 -10.05 12.80
CA ILE A 166 5.00 -9.48 13.00
C ILE A 166 3.92 -10.57 13.00
N LEU A 167 4.04 -11.56 12.12
CA LEU A 167 3.07 -12.63 11.93
C LEU A 167 3.17 -13.76 12.96
N GLN A 168 4.23 -13.84 13.76
CA GLN A 168 4.36 -14.83 14.84
C GLN A 168 3.31 -14.65 15.95
N ASN A 169 2.69 -13.47 16.04
CA ASN A 169 1.77 -13.10 17.12
C ASN A 169 0.27 -13.30 16.77
N ILE A 170 -0.06 -14.05 15.71
CA ILE A 170 -1.43 -14.10 15.14
C ILE A 170 -2.22 -15.37 15.44
#